data_AF-A0A537V4Z6-F1
#
_entry.id   AF-A0A537V4Z6-F1
#
_cell.length_a   1.000
_cell.length_b   1.000
_cell.length_c   1.000
_cell.angle_alpha   90.00
_cell.angle_beta   90.00
_cell.angle_gamma   90.00
#
_symmetry.space_group_name_H-M   'P 1'
#
loop_
_entity.id
_entity.type
_entity.pdbx_description
1 polymer ?
#
loop_
_entity_poly.entity_id
_entity_poly.type
_entity_poly.pdbx_seq_one_letter_code
_entity_poly.pdbx_strand_id
1 'polypeptide(L)'
;MRLLGKALIALAMAGGALIIGAPAQSAELKAEGSIPGLSVVVQDLKRDEANSVTLRFQLINASDKSVGISGKFHQGASDGDQISGVHLIDNVNKKKYLVVRDTNKKCACSSIHNIEKGGRANLWAKFAAPPENVEKMTVVVPDFQPIDSVPITR
;
A
#
# COMPACT_ATOMS: atom_id res chain seq x y z
N MET A 1 -4.74 45.83 72.20
CA MET A 1 -3.50 45.07 71.99
C MET A 1 -3.72 44.17 70.79
N ARG A 2 -3.16 44.52 69.61
CA ARG A 2 -2.89 43.68 68.42
C ARG A 2 -4.11 42.96 67.75
N LEU A 3 -4.34 42.94 66.45
CA LEU A 3 -3.49 43.11 65.26
C LEU A 3 -4.36 43.30 63.99
N LEU A 4 -3.84 44.03 63.01
CA LEU A 4 -4.41 44.30 61.68
C LEU A 4 -4.41 43.08 60.74
N GLY A 5 -5.42 43.02 59.86
CA GLY A 5 -5.25 42.92 58.39
C GLY A 5 -4.90 41.58 57.73
N LYS A 6 -5.72 41.15 56.75
CA LYS A 6 -5.39 41.11 55.30
C LYS A 6 -6.46 40.35 54.53
N ALA A 7 -6.93 40.97 53.45
CA ALA A 7 -7.70 40.34 52.38
C ALA A 7 -6.80 39.38 51.58
N LEU A 8 -7.37 38.26 51.10
CA LEU A 8 -6.83 37.56 49.95
C LEU A 8 -7.95 37.07 49.02
N ILE A 9 -7.75 37.46 47.77
CA ILE A 9 -8.51 37.22 46.56
C ILE A 9 -8.46 35.74 46.20
N ALA A 10 -9.62 35.12 45.92
CA ALA A 10 -9.68 33.83 45.25
C ALA A 10 -9.74 34.06 43.73
N LEU A 11 -8.64 33.78 43.06
CA LEU A 11 -8.48 33.86 41.61
C LEU A 11 -9.12 32.62 40.96
N ALA A 12 -10.10 32.82 40.08
CA ALA A 12 -10.65 31.78 39.22
C ALA A 12 -9.60 31.41 38.15
N MET A 13 -9.13 30.15 38.15
CA MET A 13 -8.32 29.62 37.04
C MET A 13 -9.21 28.79 36.11
N ALA A 14 -9.34 29.27 34.88
CA ALA A 14 -9.95 28.55 33.76
C ALA A 14 -9.06 27.36 33.37
N GLY A 15 -9.58 26.14 33.53
CA GLY A 15 -8.93 24.91 33.06
C GLY A 15 -9.10 24.77 31.55
N GLY A 16 -8.04 25.06 30.79
CA GLY A 16 -7.95 24.72 29.38
C GLY A 16 -7.75 23.22 29.20
N ALA A 17 -8.66 22.54 28.50
CA ALA A 17 -8.50 21.16 28.12
C ALA A 17 -7.44 21.05 27.00
N LEU A 18 -6.28 20.48 27.32
CA LEU A 18 -5.29 20.07 26.35
C LEU A 18 -5.83 18.84 25.60
N ILE A 19 -6.28 19.04 24.35
CA ILE A 19 -6.61 17.94 23.45
C ILE A 19 -5.30 17.39 22.91
N ILE A 20 -4.79 16.34 23.55
CA ILE A 20 -3.66 15.57 23.04
C ILE A 20 -4.21 14.75 21.87
N GLY A 21 -4.04 15.25 20.65
CA GLY A 21 -4.30 14.47 19.43
C GLY A 21 -3.36 13.26 19.42
N ALA A 22 -3.93 12.05 19.35
CA ALA A 22 -3.14 10.85 19.12
C ALA A 22 -2.34 11.01 17.81
N PRO A 23 -1.08 10.55 17.75
CA PRO A 23 -0.33 10.61 16.50
C PRO A 23 -1.07 9.80 15.45
N ALA A 24 -1.31 10.41 14.29
CA ALA A 24 -1.77 9.72 13.11
C ALA A 24 -0.70 8.68 12.75
N GLN A 25 -0.92 7.43 13.19
CA GLN A 25 -0.11 6.31 12.80
C GLN A 25 -0.21 6.22 11.28
N SER A 26 0.91 6.48 10.58
CA SER A 26 0.98 6.30 9.13
C SER A 26 0.49 4.89 8.84
N ALA A 27 -0.70 4.79 8.23
CA ALA A 27 -1.27 3.49 7.92
C ALA A 27 -0.26 2.73 7.06
N GLU A 28 0.12 1.53 7.50
CA GLU A 28 0.95 0.65 6.68
C GLU A 28 0.20 0.41 5.36
N LEU A 29 0.91 0.49 4.23
CA LEU A 29 0.34 0.23 2.91
C LEU A 29 0.13 -1.28 2.72
N LYS A 30 -0.76 -1.85 3.53
CA LYS A 30 -1.02 -3.28 3.66
C LYS A 30 -2.47 -3.60 3.28
N ALA A 31 -2.67 -4.75 2.65
CA ALA A 31 -3.99 -5.31 2.41
C ALA A 31 -4.03 -6.80 2.75
N GLU A 32 -5.17 -7.25 3.27
CA GLU A 32 -5.45 -8.65 3.54
C GLU A 32 -6.02 -9.33 2.27
N GLY A 33 -5.67 -10.60 2.10
CA GLY A 33 -6.14 -11.44 1.01
C GLY A 33 -7.44 -12.17 1.33
N SER A 34 -8.11 -12.69 0.29
CA SER A 34 -9.28 -13.54 0.44
C SER A 34 -8.97 -14.89 1.12
N ILE A 35 -7.72 -15.34 1.05
CA ILE A 35 -7.22 -16.51 1.77
C ILE A 35 -6.68 -16.04 3.14
N PRO A 36 -7.23 -16.53 4.26
CA PRO A 36 -6.78 -16.15 5.60
C PRO A 36 -5.28 -16.36 5.79
N GLY A 37 -4.61 -15.36 6.37
CA GLY A 37 -3.16 -15.37 6.61
C GLY A 37 -2.33 -14.91 5.41
N LEU A 38 -2.93 -14.63 4.25
CA LEU A 38 -2.25 -13.92 3.17
C LEU A 38 -2.43 -12.41 3.31
N SER A 39 -1.34 -11.68 3.14
CA SER A 39 -1.37 -10.22 3.01
C SER A 39 -0.35 -9.72 2.00
N VAL A 40 -0.59 -8.52 1.46
CA VAL A 40 0.38 -7.79 0.66
C VAL A 40 0.77 -6.50 1.38
N VAL A 41 2.04 -6.13 1.27
CA VAL A 41 2.59 -4.86 1.77
C VAL A 41 3.28 -4.14 0.63
N VAL A 42 2.79 -2.96 0.25
CA VAL A 42 3.46 -2.10 -0.74
C VAL A 42 4.68 -1.48 -0.08
N GLN A 43 5.84 -1.69 -0.70
CA GLN A 43 7.11 -1.11 -0.27
C GLN A 43 7.28 0.28 -0.87
N ASP A 44 7.07 0.40 -2.18
CA ASP A 44 7.01 1.68 -2.87
C ASP A 44 6.33 1.58 -4.24
N LEU A 45 5.98 2.75 -4.75
CA LEU A 45 5.56 2.99 -6.11
C LEU A 45 6.43 4.12 -6.68
N LYS A 46 7.45 3.77 -7.47
CA LYS A 46 8.50 4.71 -7.87
C LYS A 46 8.42 5.06 -9.35
N ARG A 47 8.35 6.36 -9.68
CA ARG A 47 8.51 6.88 -11.04
C ARG A 47 9.99 6.90 -11.41
N ASP A 48 10.35 6.39 -12.59
CA ASP A 48 11.71 6.44 -13.12
C ASP A 48 11.87 7.51 -14.22
N GLU A 49 13.11 7.79 -14.61
CA GLU A 49 13.46 8.79 -15.64
C GLU A 49 12.93 8.42 -17.04
N ALA A 50 12.63 7.14 -17.27
CA ALA A 50 12.05 6.63 -18.51
C ALA A 50 10.52 6.80 -18.57
N ASN A 51 9.94 7.63 -17.69
CA ASN A 51 8.51 7.88 -17.58
C ASN A 51 7.68 6.59 -17.38
N SER A 52 8.24 5.66 -16.60
CA SER A 52 7.53 4.48 -16.09
C SER A 52 7.35 4.57 -14.58
N VAL A 53 6.42 3.80 -14.05
CA VAL A 53 6.25 3.61 -12.61
C VAL A 53 6.46 2.13 -12.28
N THR A 54 7.27 1.85 -11.27
CA THR A 54 7.53 0.50 -10.77
C THR A 54 6.91 0.34 -9.39
N LEU A 55 6.01 -0.63 -9.25
CA LEU A 55 5.49 -1.08 -7.96
C LEU A 55 6.43 -2.14 -7.39
N ARG A 56 6.83 -2.00 -6.13
CA ARG A 56 7.45 -3.07 -5.33
C ARG A 56 6.58 -3.37 -4.13
N PHE A 57 6.32 -4.65 -3.90
CA PHE A 57 5.49 -5.11 -2.81
C PHE A 57 5.94 -6.49 -2.32
N GLN A 58 5.53 -6.84 -1.11
CA GLN A 58 5.77 -8.15 -0.52
C GLN A 58 4.45 -8.89 -0.40
N LEU A 59 4.41 -10.13 -0.88
CA LEU A 59 3.37 -11.08 -0.50
C LEU A 59 3.84 -11.86 0.73
N ILE A 60 2.99 -11.96 1.74
CA ILE A 60 3.27 -12.61 3.01
C ILE A 60 2.26 -13.73 3.24
N ASN A 61 2.75 -14.91 3.60
CA ASN A 61 1.95 -16.02 4.10
C ASN A 61 2.24 -16.23 5.59
N ALA A 62 1.40 -15.66 6.45
CA ALA A 62 1.48 -15.81 7.90
C ALA A 62 0.75 -17.06 8.41
N SER A 63 0.21 -17.91 7.53
CA SER A 63 -0.45 -19.15 7.92
C SER A 63 0.56 -20.27 8.23
N ASP A 64 0.04 -21.36 8.79
CA ASP A 64 0.77 -22.58 9.10
C ASP A 64 0.88 -23.56 7.92
N LYS A 65 0.37 -23.18 6.73
CA LYS A 65 0.31 -24.02 5.53
C LYS A 65 0.99 -23.33 4.34
N SER A 66 1.51 -24.13 3.41
CA SER A 66 1.92 -23.62 2.10
C SER A 66 0.68 -23.25 1.28
N VAL A 67 0.72 -22.13 0.56
CA VAL A 67 -0.38 -21.67 -0.29
C VAL A 67 0.04 -21.67 -1.75
N GLY A 68 -0.71 -22.41 -2.57
CA GLY A 68 -0.55 -22.43 -4.01
C GLY A 68 -1.20 -21.22 -4.67
N ILE A 69 -0.38 -20.38 -5.30
CA ILE A 69 -0.83 -19.13 -5.95
C ILE A 69 -0.47 -19.05 -7.43
N SER A 70 0.14 -20.12 -7.96
CA SER A 70 0.40 -20.29 -9.39
C SER A 70 -0.84 -19.96 -10.21
N GLY A 71 -0.68 -19.08 -11.19
CA GLY A 71 -1.74 -18.60 -12.07
C GLY A 71 -2.82 -17.71 -11.43
N LYS A 72 -2.84 -17.50 -10.11
CA LYS A 72 -3.88 -16.68 -9.47
C LYS A 72 -3.76 -15.20 -9.77
N PHE A 73 -2.55 -14.74 -10.08
CA PHE A 73 -2.27 -13.32 -10.28
C PHE A 73 -2.11 -12.93 -11.74
N HIS A 74 -2.45 -13.83 -12.68
CA HIS A 74 -2.33 -13.54 -14.09
C HIS A 74 -3.56 -12.84 -14.66
N GLN A 75 -3.36 -12.04 -15.71
CA GLN A 75 -4.46 -11.45 -16.49
C GLN A 75 -4.99 -12.37 -17.58
N GLY A 76 -4.15 -13.21 -18.19
CA GLY A 76 -4.54 -14.11 -19.27
C GLY A 76 -3.89 -15.49 -19.16
N ALA A 77 -4.52 -16.52 -19.72
CA ALA A 77 -4.07 -17.91 -19.56
C ALA A 77 -2.63 -18.16 -20.03
N SER A 78 -2.14 -17.40 -21.03
CA SER A 78 -0.76 -17.50 -21.55
C SER A 78 0.32 -16.95 -20.61
N ASP A 79 -0.08 -16.28 -19.52
CA ASP A 79 0.85 -15.61 -18.62
C ASP A 79 1.44 -16.56 -17.57
N GLY A 80 0.83 -17.72 -17.32
CA GLY A 80 1.31 -18.70 -16.35
C GLY A 80 1.46 -18.07 -14.96
N ASP A 81 2.66 -18.15 -14.39
CA ASP A 81 2.96 -17.67 -13.03
C ASP A 81 3.26 -16.18 -12.92
N GLN A 82 3.18 -15.43 -14.03
CA GLN A 82 3.40 -13.99 -14.03
C GLN A 82 2.29 -13.25 -13.26
N ILE A 83 2.67 -12.23 -12.49
CA ILE A 83 1.71 -11.40 -11.74
C ILE A 83 1.07 -10.29 -12.60
N SER A 84 0.78 -10.60 -13.87
CA SER A 84 0.31 -9.62 -14.88
C SER A 84 -1.06 -9.01 -14.60
N GLY A 85 -1.83 -9.57 -13.67
CA GLY A 85 -3.12 -9.07 -13.21
C GLY A 85 -3.04 -7.92 -12.21
N VAL A 86 -1.85 -7.65 -11.65
CA VAL A 86 -1.62 -6.46 -10.81
C VAL A 86 -1.83 -5.21 -11.65
N HIS A 87 -2.54 -4.22 -11.11
CA HIS A 87 -2.83 -2.99 -11.82
C HIS A 87 -2.90 -1.77 -10.90
N LEU A 88 -2.77 -0.60 -11.50
CA LEU A 88 -2.94 0.68 -10.81
C LEU A 88 -4.23 1.35 -11.27
N ILE A 89 -4.89 2.07 -10.37
CA ILE A 89 -6.03 2.93 -10.67
C ILE A 89 -5.65 4.36 -10.34
N ASP A 90 -5.72 5.21 -11.36
CA ASP A 90 -5.72 6.66 -11.21
C ASP A 90 -7.16 7.12 -10.97
N ASN A 91 -7.49 7.41 -9.72
CA ASN A 91 -8.82 7.86 -9.33
C ASN A 91 -9.13 9.28 -9.82
N VAL A 92 -8.11 10.12 -10.05
CA VAL A 92 -8.27 11.50 -10.51
C VAL A 92 -8.72 11.50 -11.97
N ASN A 93 -8.01 10.75 -12.81
CA ASN A 93 -8.30 10.67 -14.25
C ASN A 93 -9.19 9.48 -14.63
N LYS A 94 -9.69 8.71 -13.66
CA LYS A 94 -10.56 7.54 -13.82
C LYS A 94 -9.97 6.50 -14.79
N LYS A 95 -8.68 6.23 -14.66
CA LYS A 95 -7.92 5.39 -15.61
C LYS A 95 -7.28 4.19 -14.92
N LYS A 96 -7.43 3.02 -15.54
CA LYS A 96 -6.74 1.78 -15.16
C LYS A 96 -5.44 1.64 -15.95
N TYR A 97 -4.36 1.32 -15.26
CA TYR A 97 -3.03 1.06 -15.82
C TYR A 97 -2.69 -0.42 -15.64
N LEU A 98 -2.44 -1.09 -16.75
CA LEU A 98 -2.02 -2.50 -16.78
C LEU A 98 -0.49 -2.59 -16.81
N VAL A 99 0.04 -3.74 -16.37
CA VAL A 99 1.48 -4.02 -16.46
C VAL A 99 1.94 -3.93 -17.91
N VAL A 100 3.07 -3.27 -18.14
CA VAL A 100 3.65 -3.18 -19.49
C VAL A 100 4.15 -4.56 -19.94
N ARG A 101 4.12 -4.80 -21.26
CA ARG A 101 4.53 -6.06 -21.86
C ARG A 101 5.58 -5.84 -22.94
N ASP A 102 6.42 -6.84 -23.13
CA ASP A 102 7.38 -6.89 -24.24
C ASP A 102 6.70 -7.30 -25.57
N THR A 103 7.49 -7.37 -26.64
CA THR A 103 7.04 -7.78 -27.98
C THR A 103 6.55 -9.22 -28.03
N ASN A 104 7.02 -10.08 -27.10
CA ASN A 104 6.61 -11.47 -26.94
C ASN A 104 5.40 -11.64 -26.00
N LYS A 105 4.75 -10.53 -25.61
CA LYS A 105 3.61 -10.48 -24.68
C LYS A 105 3.95 -10.90 -23.24
N LYS A 106 5.20 -11.01 -22.85
CA LYS A 106 5.60 -11.22 -21.45
C LYS A 106 5.48 -9.92 -20.67
N CYS A 107 4.96 -9.98 -19.45
CA CYS A 107 4.89 -8.80 -18.59
C CYS A 107 6.30 -8.37 -18.15
N ALA A 108 6.49 -7.08 -17.95
CA ALA A 108 7.60 -6.58 -17.15
C ALA A 108 7.20 -6.67 -15.66
N CYS A 109 7.17 -7.91 -15.15
CA CYS A 109 6.80 -8.20 -13.77
C CYS A 109 7.42 -9.50 -13.26
N SER A 110 7.33 -9.71 -11.95
CA SER A 110 7.74 -10.95 -11.29
C SER A 110 6.86 -12.14 -11.69
N SER A 111 7.35 -13.34 -11.39
CA SER A 111 6.55 -14.58 -11.41
C SER A 111 6.56 -15.23 -10.03
N ILE A 112 5.50 -15.96 -9.70
CA ILE A 112 5.37 -16.62 -8.40
C ILE A 112 4.56 -17.91 -8.50
N HIS A 113 5.04 -18.96 -7.83
CA HIS A 113 4.39 -20.27 -7.79
C HIS A 113 3.71 -20.51 -6.44
N ASN A 114 4.46 -20.98 -5.45
CA ASN A 114 3.95 -21.27 -4.12
C ASN A 114 4.63 -20.35 -3.11
N ILE A 115 3.91 -20.04 -2.03
CA ILE A 115 4.47 -19.38 -0.86
C ILE A 115 4.39 -20.32 0.33
N GLU A 116 5.55 -20.75 0.82
CA GLU A 116 5.66 -21.66 1.95
C GLU A 116 5.04 -21.08 3.22
N LYS A 117 4.75 -21.95 4.21
CA LYS A 117 4.26 -21.52 5.52
C LYS A 117 5.21 -20.50 6.16
N GLY A 118 4.68 -19.43 6.72
CA GLY A 118 5.49 -18.32 7.25
C GLY A 118 6.33 -17.57 6.20
N GLY A 119 6.17 -17.90 4.92
CA GLY A 119 6.99 -17.42 3.82
C GLY A 119 6.65 -15.99 3.39
N ARG A 120 7.56 -15.41 2.62
CA ARG A 120 7.40 -14.10 1.98
C ARG A 120 8.03 -14.08 0.61
N ALA A 121 7.46 -13.31 -0.31
CA ALA A 121 8.01 -13.10 -1.64
C ALA A 121 8.05 -11.60 -1.95
N ASN A 122 9.22 -11.10 -2.36
CA ASN A 122 9.36 -9.74 -2.88
C ASN A 122 9.02 -9.74 -4.36
N LEU A 123 8.04 -8.94 -4.75
CA LEU A 123 7.47 -8.90 -6.09
C LEU A 123 7.50 -7.48 -6.65
N TRP A 124 7.54 -7.40 -7.97
CA TRP A 124 7.53 -6.12 -8.68
C TRP A 124 6.75 -6.19 -9.99
N ALA A 125 6.18 -5.06 -10.40
CA ALA A 125 5.52 -4.88 -11.69
C ALA A 125 5.76 -3.45 -12.21
N LYS A 126 5.98 -3.31 -13.53
CA LYS A 126 6.21 -2.02 -14.19
C LYS A 126 4.99 -1.57 -15.00
N PHE A 127 4.72 -0.27 -14.96
CA PHE A 127 3.58 0.41 -15.59
C PHE A 127 4.07 1.61 -16.40
N ALA A 128 3.32 2.01 -17.42
CA ALA A 128 3.48 3.36 -17.98
C ALA A 128 3.13 4.39 -16.89
N ALA A 129 3.90 5.47 -16.79
CA ALA A 129 3.62 6.45 -15.76
C ALA A 129 2.32 7.24 -16.03
N PRO A 130 1.57 7.63 -14.99
CA PRO A 130 0.48 8.57 -15.14
C PRO A 130 0.99 9.99 -15.43
N PRO A 131 0.12 10.96 -15.75
CA PRO A 131 0.50 12.37 -15.82
C PRO A 131 1.25 12.85 -14.56
N GLU A 132 2.14 13.86 -14.70
CA GLU A 132 2.98 14.34 -13.60
C GLU A 132 2.19 14.92 -12.41
N ASN A 133 0.95 15.36 -12.61
CA ASN A 133 0.08 15.86 -11.55
C ASN A 133 -0.62 14.74 -10.74
N VAL A 134 -0.38 13.48 -11.08
CA VAL A 134 -0.90 12.32 -10.32
C VAL A 134 0.15 11.91 -9.30
N GLU A 135 -0.10 12.27 -8.04
CA GLU A 135 0.83 12.03 -6.93
C GLU A 135 0.59 10.70 -6.22
N LYS A 136 -0.59 10.10 -6.39
CA LYS A 136 -0.99 8.87 -5.71
C LYS A 136 -1.88 8.01 -6.58
N MET A 137 -1.81 6.69 -6.38
CA MET A 137 -2.62 5.70 -7.10
C MET A 137 -3.21 4.69 -6.13
N THR A 138 -4.26 4.00 -6.55
CA THR A 138 -4.70 2.77 -5.89
C THR A 138 -3.94 1.60 -6.51
N VAL A 139 -3.36 0.75 -5.67
CA VAL A 139 -2.72 -0.52 -6.08
C VAL A 139 -3.72 -1.65 -5.90
N VAL A 140 -3.86 -2.48 -6.94
CA VAL A 140 -4.74 -3.65 -6.90
C VAL A 140 -3.93 -4.90 -7.25
N VAL A 141 -3.86 -5.82 -6.28
CA VAL A 141 -3.36 -7.18 -6.46
C VAL A 141 -4.56 -8.12 -6.49
N PRO A 142 -4.69 -9.04 -7.47
CA PRO A 142 -5.83 -9.96 -7.53
C PRO A 142 -5.98 -10.74 -6.21
N ASP A 143 -7.23 -10.91 -5.76
CA ASP A 143 -7.61 -11.54 -4.48
C ASP A 143 -7.24 -10.77 -3.19
N PHE A 144 -6.75 -9.53 -3.28
CA PHE A 144 -6.52 -8.66 -2.12
C PHE A 144 -7.40 -7.41 -2.16
N GLN A 145 -7.65 -6.82 -0.98
CA GLN A 145 -8.27 -5.50 -0.92
C GLN A 145 -7.40 -4.46 -1.65
N PRO A 146 -7.99 -3.51 -2.39
CA PRO A 146 -7.24 -2.40 -2.97
C PRO A 146 -6.52 -1.58 -1.89
N ILE A 147 -5.29 -1.18 -2.16
CA ILE A 147 -4.53 -0.27 -1.30
C ILE A 147 -4.64 1.11 -1.93
N ASP A 148 -5.44 1.98 -1.31
CA ASP A 148 -5.69 3.33 -1.80
C ASP A 148 -4.57 4.31 -1.43
N SER A 149 -4.48 5.39 -2.20
CA SER A 149 -3.60 6.52 -1.90
C SER A 149 -2.11 6.16 -1.74
N VAL A 150 -1.62 5.16 -2.47
CA VAL A 150 -0.19 4.82 -2.53
C VAL A 150 0.57 5.97 -3.22
N PRO A 151 1.53 6.62 -2.55
CA PRO A 151 2.25 7.75 -3.11
C PRO A 151 3.22 7.30 -4.21
N ILE A 152 3.29 8.09 -5.29
CA ILE A 152 4.32 7.93 -6.32
C ILE A 152 5.56 8.72 -5.91
N THR A 153 6.68 8.02 -5.69
CA THR A 153 7.98 8.62 -5.36
C THR A 153 8.84 8.81 -6.61
N ARG A 154 9.96 9.53 -6.49
CA ARG A 154 10.95 9.75 -7.57
C ARG A 154 12.26 9.02 -7.28
#